data_AF-A0A3S5C1Z0-F1
#
_entry.id   AF-A0A3S5C1Z0-F1
#
_cell.length_a   1.000
_cell.length_b   1.000
_cell.length_c   1.000
_cell.angle_alpha   90.00
_cell.angle_beta   90.00
_cell.angle_gamma   90.00
#
_symmetry.space_group_name_H-M   'P 1'
#
loop_
_entity.id
_entity.type
_entity.pdbx_description
1 polymer ?
#
loop_
_entity_poly.entity_id
_entity_poly.type
_entity_poly.pdbx_seq_one_letter_code
_entity_poly.pdbx_strand_id
1 'polypeptide(L)'
;MIRHVSYKNFNERKKAARRCVLAADSRYSRTMVFANSRYDLSTPVFDDWVARMMPTLVEFRREVHRTPELSFREVKTTERIMTTLSEAGLNPIACEGTGCYVDIGNGPFALALRADIDALPIVEQTDLPYSSTIPG
;
A
#
# COMPACT_ATOMS: atom_id res chain seq x y z
N MET A 1 35.89 -20.55 14.42
CA MET A 1 35.91 -22.02 14.25
C MET A 1 34.47 -22.52 14.31
N ILE A 2 33.80 -22.60 13.16
CA ILE A 2 32.37 -22.94 13.10
C ILE A 2 32.23 -24.46 13.19
N ARG A 3 31.73 -24.97 14.32
CA ARG A 3 31.37 -26.39 14.44
C ARG A 3 30.04 -26.62 13.75
N HIS A 4 30.08 -27.30 12.61
CA HIS A 4 28.88 -27.78 11.92
C HIS A 4 28.22 -28.87 12.78
N VAL A 5 27.04 -28.59 13.34
CA VAL A 5 26.23 -29.62 14.03
C VAL A 5 25.21 -30.15 13.04
N SER A 6 25.43 -31.37 12.56
CA SER A 6 24.50 -32.08 11.69
C SER A 6 23.41 -32.73 12.54
N TYR A 7 22.16 -32.28 12.37
CA TYR A 7 21.01 -32.85 13.07
C TYR A 7 20.33 -33.90 12.19
N LYS A 8 20.32 -35.14 12.68
CA LYS A 8 19.87 -36.30 11.90
C LYS A 8 18.36 -36.37 11.69
N ASN A 9 17.49 -35.62 12.40
CA ASN A 9 16.04 -35.64 12.19
C ASN A 9 15.28 -34.40 12.71
N PHE A 10 14.09 -34.13 12.17
CA PHE A 10 13.24 -32.96 12.42
C PHE A 10 12.81 -32.78 13.89
N ASN A 11 12.55 -33.88 14.62
CA ASN A 11 12.14 -33.81 16.03
C ASN A 11 13.26 -33.34 16.97
N GLU A 12 14.52 -33.62 16.65
CA GLU A 12 15.68 -33.14 17.41
C GLU A 12 15.84 -31.62 17.29
N ARG A 13 15.54 -31.05 16.11
CA ARG A 13 15.56 -29.60 15.87
C ARG A 13 14.53 -28.86 16.72
N LYS A 14 13.32 -29.42 16.88
CA LYS A 14 12.28 -28.84 17.75
C LYS A 14 12.68 -28.83 19.22
N LYS A 15 13.39 -29.86 19.69
CA LYS A 15 13.91 -29.93 21.07
C LYS A 15 15.01 -28.90 21.33
N ALA A 16 15.90 -28.68 20.37
CA ALA A 16 16.93 -27.64 20.45
C ALA A 16 16.33 -26.21 20.41
N ALA A 17 15.35 -25.96 19.54
CA ALA A 17 14.66 -24.67 19.44
C ALA A 17 13.92 -24.27 20.74
N ARG A 18 13.37 -25.25 21.47
CA ARG A 18 12.73 -25.01 22.77
C ARG A 18 13.69 -24.66 23.90
N ARG A 19 14.96 -25.07 23.81
CA ARG A 19 15.96 -24.88 24.88
C ARG A 19 16.70 -23.54 24.80
N CYS A 20 16.57 -22.81 23.68
CA CYS A 20 17.28 -21.54 23.44
C CYS A 20 16.53 -20.29 23.96
N VAL A 21 15.38 -20.46 24.63
CA VAL A 21 14.48 -19.35 25.00
C VAL A 21 14.83 -18.69 26.35
N LEU A 22 15.77 -19.23 27.13
CA LEU A 22 16.02 -18.77 28.51
C LEU A 22 17.35 -18.02 28.73
N ALA A 23 17.74 -17.16 27.78
CA ALA A 23 18.73 -16.11 28.06
C ALA A 23 18.12 -14.76 27.62
N ALA A 24 17.39 -14.12 28.53
CA ALA A 24 16.87 -12.78 28.37
C ALA A 24 17.80 -11.80 29.11
N ASP A 25 18.54 -10.99 28.36
CA ASP A 25 19.15 -9.76 28.89
C ASP A 25 18.11 -8.62 28.83
N SER A 26 18.07 -7.81 29.87
CA SER A 26 16.92 -7.06 30.37
C SER A 26 16.75 -5.64 29.80
N ARG A 27 17.35 -5.30 28.65
CA ARG A 27 17.52 -3.89 28.26
C ARG A 27 16.99 -3.46 26.89
N TYR A 28 16.13 -4.22 26.23
CA TYR A 28 15.43 -3.70 25.06
C TYR A 28 14.05 -4.32 24.89
N SER A 29 13.07 -3.43 24.74
CA SER A 29 11.65 -3.67 24.49
C SER A 29 11.42 -4.85 23.54
N ARG A 30 10.67 -5.87 23.99
CA ARG A 30 10.48 -7.13 23.26
C ARG A 30 8.99 -7.44 23.13
N THR A 31 8.32 -6.76 22.21
CA THR A 31 7.09 -7.31 21.62
C THR A 31 7.51 -8.50 20.77
N MET A 32 7.38 -9.71 21.35
CA MET A 32 7.58 -10.97 20.66
C MET A 32 6.32 -11.26 19.84
N VAL A 33 6.34 -10.92 18.55
CA VAL A 33 5.30 -11.39 17.62
C VAL A 33 5.72 -12.78 17.14
N PHE A 34 5.08 -13.81 17.68
CA PHE A 34 5.20 -15.17 17.16
C PHE A 34 4.34 -15.29 15.89
N ALA A 35 4.90 -14.93 14.74
CA ALA A 35 4.26 -15.12 13.44
C ALA A 35 4.31 -16.60 13.02
N ASN A 36 3.25 -17.34 13.33
CA ASN A 36 2.97 -18.66 12.76
C ASN A 36 1.66 -18.63 11.94
N SER A 37 1.60 -17.70 10.99
CA SER A 37 0.67 -17.73 9.85
C SER A 37 1.39 -17.09 8.66
N ARG A 38 1.31 -17.69 7.47
CA ARG A 38 2.25 -17.43 6.38
C ARG A 38 2.10 -16.07 5.67
N TYR A 39 1.07 -15.29 5.97
CA TYR A 39 1.01 -13.85 5.69
C TYR A 39 0.09 -13.22 6.73
N ASP A 40 0.66 -12.85 7.88
CA ASP A 40 0.00 -11.89 8.75
C ASP A 40 0.18 -10.50 8.12
N LEU A 41 -0.78 -10.12 7.28
CA LEU A 41 -0.84 -8.79 6.66
C LEU A 41 -1.29 -7.70 7.63
N SER A 42 -1.71 -8.08 8.86
CA SER A 42 -1.95 -7.13 9.94
C SER A 42 -0.64 -6.82 10.65
N THR A 43 0.32 -6.26 9.91
CA THR A 43 1.40 -5.54 10.58
C THR A 43 0.77 -4.29 11.18
N PRO A 44 0.74 -4.13 12.52
CA PRO A 44 0.02 -3.03 13.18
C PRO A 44 0.51 -1.64 12.74
N VAL A 45 1.72 -1.56 12.17
CA VAL A 45 2.29 -0.34 11.60
C VAL A 45 1.53 0.16 10.37
N PHE A 46 0.99 -0.73 9.54
CA PHE A 46 0.30 -0.34 8.31
C PHE A 46 -1.13 0.12 8.60
N ASP A 47 -1.86 -0.59 9.45
CA ASP A 47 -3.25 -0.27 9.80
C ASP A 47 -3.38 1.12 10.44
N ASP A 48 -2.48 1.47 11.37
CA ASP A 48 -2.44 2.79 12.01
C ASP A 48 -2.13 3.92 11.01
N TRP A 49 -1.31 3.64 10.00
CA TRP A 49 -1.02 4.59 8.93
C TRP A 49 -2.22 4.77 8.01
N VAL A 50 -2.85 3.67 7.58
CA VAL A 50 -4.05 3.69 6.74
C VAL A 50 -5.18 4.45 7.45
N ALA A 51 -5.43 4.18 8.74
CA ALA A 51 -6.45 4.87 9.51
C ALA A 51 -6.25 6.39 9.55
N ARG A 52 -4.99 6.85 9.67
CA ARG A 52 -4.65 8.28 9.65
C ARG A 52 -4.80 8.92 8.27
N MET A 53 -4.50 8.17 7.21
CA MET A 53 -4.60 8.67 5.82
C MET A 53 -6.02 8.59 5.26
N MET A 54 -6.88 7.72 5.81
CA MET A 54 -8.22 7.45 5.31
C MET A 54 -9.05 8.72 5.06
N PRO A 55 -9.10 9.73 5.96
CA PRO A 55 -9.86 10.96 5.71
C PRO A 55 -9.39 11.69 4.45
N THR A 56 -8.08 11.81 4.26
CA THR A 56 -7.47 12.45 3.08
C THR A 56 -7.78 11.69 1.80
N LEU A 57 -7.67 10.36 1.82
CA LEU A 57 -7.98 9.50 0.67
C LEU A 57 -9.46 9.56 0.29
N VAL A 58 -10.35 9.59 1.29
CA VAL A 58 -11.79 9.74 1.07
C VAL A 58 -12.10 11.09 0.43
N GLU A 59 -11.50 12.18 0.90
CA GLU A 59 -11.74 13.50 0.30
C GLU A 59 -11.17 13.57 -1.12
N PHE A 60 -9.96 13.08 -1.35
CA PHE A 60 -9.40 12.99 -2.71
C PHE A 60 -10.33 12.25 -3.67
N ARG A 61 -10.86 11.08 -3.25
CA ARG A 61 -11.83 10.34 -4.06
C ARG A 61 -13.09 11.14 -4.33
N ARG A 62 -13.60 11.88 -3.34
CA ARG A 62 -14.81 12.72 -3.51
C ARG A 62 -14.56 13.88 -4.46
N GLU A 63 -13.39 14.50 -4.42
CA GLU A 63 -13.01 15.56 -5.35
C GLU A 63 -12.98 15.04 -6.79
N VAL A 64 -12.32 13.90 -7.03
CA VAL A 64 -12.28 13.26 -8.35
C VAL A 64 -13.69 12.87 -8.80
N HIS A 65 -14.51 12.29 -7.91
CA HIS A 65 -15.88 11.87 -8.22
C HIS A 65 -16.82 13.05 -8.57
N ARG A 66 -16.64 14.23 -7.97
CA ARG A 66 -17.48 15.42 -8.28
C ARG A 66 -17.23 15.98 -9.68
N THR A 67 -16.04 15.76 -10.24
CA THR A 67 -15.64 16.23 -11.57
C THR A 67 -15.13 15.08 -12.44
N PRO A 68 -16.00 14.13 -12.82
CA PRO A 68 -15.62 13.01 -13.66
C PRO A 68 -15.13 13.47 -15.02
N GLU A 69 -14.11 12.79 -15.55
CA GLU A 69 -13.62 12.97 -16.91
C GLU A 69 -13.73 11.65 -17.67
N LEU A 70 -14.21 11.72 -18.91
CA LEU A 70 -14.38 10.56 -19.79
C LEU A 70 -13.02 9.96 -20.18
N SER A 71 -13.08 8.71 -20.63
CA SER A 71 -11.92 8.00 -21.18
C SER A 71 -11.17 8.84 -22.22
N PHE A 72 -9.83 8.89 -22.07
CA PHE A 72 -8.90 9.66 -22.90
C PHE A 72 -9.01 11.20 -22.79
N ARG A 73 -9.71 11.72 -21.80
CA ARG A 73 -9.89 13.16 -21.53
C ARG A 73 -9.63 13.56 -20.08
N GLU A 74 -9.00 12.69 -19.31
CA GLU A 74 -8.75 12.77 -17.87
C GLU A 74 -7.60 13.73 -17.51
N VAL A 75 -7.55 14.90 -18.16
CA VAL A 75 -6.43 15.84 -18.05
C VAL A 75 -6.34 16.40 -16.63
N LYS A 76 -7.45 16.87 -16.05
CA LYS A 76 -7.46 17.47 -14.70
C LYS A 76 -7.27 16.41 -13.63
N THR A 77 -7.80 15.21 -13.85
CA THR A 77 -7.66 14.07 -12.94
C THR A 77 -6.19 13.64 -12.88
N THR A 78 -5.53 13.53 -14.03
CA THR A 78 -4.10 13.22 -14.12
C THR A 78 -3.25 14.28 -13.45
N GLU A 79 -3.52 15.57 -13.72
CA GLU A 79 -2.81 16.69 -13.09
C GLU A 79 -2.94 16.65 -11.55
N ARG A 80 -4.14 16.36 -11.04
CA ARG A 80 -4.38 16.21 -9.60
C ARG A 80 -3.58 15.05 -9.03
N ILE A 81 -3.60 13.88 -9.67
CA ILE A 81 -2.82 12.69 -9.23
C ILE A 81 -1.34 13.01 -9.18
N MET A 82 -0.79 13.60 -10.27
CA MET A 82 0.62 13.95 -10.33
C MET A 82 1.01 14.98 -9.26
N THR A 83 0.15 15.98 -9.02
CA THR A 83 0.38 16.98 -7.97
C THR A 83 0.41 16.33 -6.60
N THR A 84 -0.60 15.52 -6.25
CA THR A 84 -0.67 14.84 -4.96
C THR A 84 0.50 13.88 -4.73
N LEU A 85 0.93 13.14 -5.75
CA LEU A 85 2.12 12.27 -5.67
C LEU A 85 3.40 13.08 -5.48
N SER A 86 3.54 14.22 -6.17
CA SER A 86 4.69 15.11 -6.03
C SER A 86 4.76 15.76 -4.64
N GLU A 87 3.62 16.20 -4.10
CA GLU A 87 3.50 16.73 -2.73
C GLU A 87 3.84 15.68 -1.66
N ALA A 88 3.58 14.40 -1.95
CA ALA A 88 4.01 13.28 -1.12
C ALA A 88 5.52 12.96 -1.23
N GLY A 89 6.28 13.72 -2.03
CA GLY A 89 7.72 13.56 -2.21
C GLY A 89 8.11 12.51 -3.25
N LEU A 90 7.18 12.09 -4.10
CA LEU A 90 7.45 11.17 -5.21
C LEU A 90 7.71 11.94 -6.51
N ASN A 91 8.17 11.23 -7.56
CA ASN A 91 8.48 11.81 -8.86
C ASN A 91 7.62 11.16 -9.96
N PRO A 92 6.33 11.52 -10.08
CA PRO A 92 5.45 10.96 -11.10
C PRO A 92 5.85 11.41 -12.51
N ILE A 93 5.68 10.53 -13.48
CA ILE A 93 5.98 10.76 -14.90
C ILE A 93 4.69 10.61 -15.69
N ALA A 94 4.38 11.59 -16.54
CA ALA A 94 3.26 11.52 -17.45
C ALA A 94 3.51 10.51 -18.57
N CYS A 95 2.48 9.73 -18.91
CA CYS A 95 2.48 8.87 -20.09
C CYS A 95 2.08 9.68 -21.34
N GLU A 96 2.19 9.05 -22.51
CA GLU A 96 1.45 9.52 -23.68
C GLU A 96 -0.05 9.44 -23.40
N GLY A 97 -0.78 10.56 -23.60
CA GLY A 97 -2.19 10.68 -23.28
C GLY A 97 -2.44 11.19 -21.86
N THR A 98 -3.32 10.51 -21.11
CA THR A 98 -3.84 10.92 -19.80
C THR A 98 -3.46 9.94 -18.69
N GLY A 99 -2.41 9.16 -18.89
CA GLY A 99 -1.86 8.28 -17.86
C GLY A 99 -0.69 8.93 -17.10
N CYS A 100 -0.36 8.38 -15.94
CA CYS A 100 0.93 8.62 -15.29
C CYS A 100 1.41 7.36 -14.58
N TYR A 101 2.71 7.28 -14.30
CA TYR A 101 3.30 6.24 -13.45
C TYR A 101 4.34 6.84 -12.52
N VAL A 102 4.70 6.09 -11.48
CA VAL A 102 5.73 6.48 -10.52
C VAL A 102 6.49 5.25 -10.07
N ASP A 103 7.82 5.30 -10.14
CA ASP A 103 8.69 4.27 -9.60
C ASP A 103 9.06 4.59 -8.15
N ILE A 104 8.93 3.60 -7.26
CA ILE A 104 9.22 3.74 -5.84
C ILE A 104 10.32 2.75 -5.44
N GLY A 105 11.52 3.29 -5.20
CA GLY A 105 12.69 2.50 -4.80
C GLY A 105 13.32 1.71 -5.95
N ASN A 106 14.32 0.90 -5.62
CA ASN A 106 15.04 0.04 -6.57
C ASN A 106 15.35 -1.30 -5.91
N GLY A 107 15.25 -2.41 -6.64
CA GLY A 107 15.50 -3.74 -6.09
C GLY A 107 15.56 -4.86 -7.13
N PRO A 108 15.96 -6.08 -6.73
CA PRO A 108 16.04 -7.23 -7.63
C PRO A 108 14.66 -7.78 -8.05
N PHE A 109 13.59 -7.32 -7.40
CA PHE A 109 12.21 -7.65 -7.72
C PHE A 109 11.41 -6.35 -7.88
N ALA A 110 10.51 -6.33 -8.85
CA ALA A 110 9.58 -5.22 -9.10
C ALA A 110 8.13 -5.72 -9.01
N LEU A 111 7.25 -4.88 -8.47
CA LEU A 111 5.81 -5.10 -8.42
C LEU A 111 5.12 -3.84 -8.98
N ALA A 112 4.21 -4.02 -9.93
CA ALA A 112 3.40 -2.94 -10.47
C ALA A 112 2.00 -2.95 -9.83
N LEU A 113 1.55 -1.78 -9.37
CA LEU A 113 0.17 -1.52 -8.96
C LEU A 113 -0.46 -0.60 -10.00
N ARG A 114 -1.68 -0.92 -10.43
CA ARG A 114 -2.40 -0.20 -11.49
C ARG A 114 -3.81 0.12 -11.03
N ALA A 115 -4.25 1.34 -11.30
CA ALA A 115 -5.60 1.82 -11.04
C ALA A 115 -6.10 2.62 -12.25
N ASP A 116 -7.39 2.51 -12.53
CA ASP A 116 -8.08 3.27 -13.58
C ASP A 116 -8.69 4.55 -13.02
N ILE A 117 -8.80 5.57 -13.87
CA ILE A 117 -9.17 6.93 -13.48
C ILE A 117 -10.35 7.50 -14.28
N ASP A 118 -10.79 6.79 -15.32
CA ASP A 118 -11.80 7.28 -16.25
C ASP A 118 -13.22 7.08 -15.73
N ALA A 119 -14.09 8.03 -16.07
CA ALA A 119 -15.51 7.96 -15.79
C ALA A 119 -16.31 7.37 -16.97
N LEU A 120 -17.57 7.06 -16.70
CA LEU A 120 -18.51 6.49 -17.67
C LEU A 120 -19.57 7.51 -18.04
N PRO A 121 -19.97 7.66 -19.32
CA PRO A 121 -20.89 8.69 -19.80
C PRO A 121 -22.34 8.46 -19.32
N ILE A 122 -22.58 8.65 -18.02
CA ILE A 122 -23.87 8.44 -17.35
C ILE A 122 -24.21 9.65 -16.48
N VAL A 123 -25.51 9.86 -16.27
CA VAL A 123 -25.97 10.87 -15.31
C VAL A 123 -26.09 10.18 -13.95
N GLU A 124 -25.35 10.66 -12.97
CA GLU A 124 -25.41 10.13 -11.61
C GLU A 124 -26.78 10.42 -10.94
N GLN A 125 -27.34 9.42 -10.28
CA GLN A 125 -28.65 9.48 -9.59
C GLN A 125 -28.55 9.04 -8.12
N THR A 126 -27.42 9.30 -7.47
CA THR A 126 -27.17 8.83 -6.09
C THR A 126 -27.61 9.83 -5.02
N ASP A 127 -27.77 11.11 -5.36
CA ASP A 127 -28.07 12.22 -4.44
C ASP A 127 -27.12 12.32 -3.24
N LEU A 128 -25.89 11.83 -3.39
CA LEU A 128 -24.87 11.87 -2.35
C LEU A 128 -24.21 13.25 -2.29
N PRO A 129 -23.67 13.69 -1.14
CA PRO A 129 -23.01 15.00 -1.00
C PRO A 129 -21.77 15.20 -1.89
N TYR A 130 -21.32 14.13 -2.55
CA TYR A 130 -20.17 14.14 -3.45
C TYR A 130 -20.53 13.66 -4.86
N SER A 131 -21.83 13.56 -5.19
CA SER A 131 -22.26 13.24 -6.55
C SER A 131 -21.64 14.19 -7.56
N SER A 132 -21.48 13.68 -8.78
CA SER A 132 -20.96 14.43 -9.89
C SER A 132 -21.74 15.72 -10.11
N THR A 133 -20.99 16.80 -10.29
CA THR A 133 -21.52 18.14 -10.60
C THR A 133 -21.60 18.41 -12.10
N ILE A 134 -21.02 17.53 -12.92
CA ILE A 134 -20.99 17.63 -14.39
C ILE A 134 -21.32 16.26 -15.01
N PRO A 135 -21.90 16.19 -16.22
CA PRO A 135 -22.01 14.91 -16.91
C PRO A 135 -20.62 14.35 -17.20
N GLY A 136 -20.42 13.05 -16.98
CA GLY A 136 -19.16 12.40 -17.21
C GLY A 136 -19.24 10.93 -16.90
#